data_AF-A0A3N5PW80-F1
#
_entry.id   AF-A0A3N5PW80-F1
#
_cell.length_a   1.000
_cell.length_b   1.000
_cell.length_c   1.000
_cell.angle_alpha   90.00
_cell.angle_beta   90.00
_cell.angle_gamma   90.00
#
_symmetry.space_group_name_H-M   'P 1'
#
loop_
_entity.id
_entity.type
_entity.pdbx_description
1 polymer ?
#
loop_
_entity_poly.entity_id
_entity_poly.type
_entity_poly.pdbx_seq_one_letter_code
_entity_poly.pdbx_strand_id
1 'polypeptide(L)'
;MNTTSDNVDIFVSGRLCLFGEHTDWAAEYGMNRGFCMVTGTDQGLHATARLSDHFSVETLLPDSDGRPTGRKRKMSCPWQAEQLLETAKDEDEFFRYCAGVAYQMLTQHGITGGLDIRITSMDLPLRKGVSSSAAVCILVAKAFDAVCKLGLFPHELMEIAYLGEKLTGSQCGRMDQACIYGKTPVLLTFQKSSDIRVEPIFPGGEIDMFFVDLAGKKDTVKILGDLQNAYLRNKPLQQALGVNSERLVRQAYHALGAGNAEDLGRLMVEAQANFDQNVAPYSPEQLASPLLHELLANKELAAMTFGGKGVGSQGDGTAQFVARDADQRAAAMKMICKKFPQMRCFPLTVSLTTNPKSSSAKCGVRSAK
;
A
#
# COMPACT_ATOMS: atom_id res chain seq x y z
N MET A 1 17.37 37.66 -1.85
CA MET A 1 16.10 37.73 -2.60
C MET A 1 15.10 36.86 -1.86
N ASN A 2 14.00 37.44 -1.36
CA ASN A 2 12.92 36.70 -0.69
C ASN A 2 12.23 35.79 -1.70
N THR A 3 12.63 34.51 -1.73
CA THR A 3 11.78 33.46 -2.27
C THR A 3 10.77 33.11 -1.18
N THR A 4 9.54 33.59 -1.30
CA THR A 4 8.39 32.95 -0.66
C THR A 4 8.50 31.46 -0.98
N SER A 5 8.79 30.61 0.02
CA SER A 5 8.83 29.17 -0.22
C SER A 5 7.40 28.73 -0.49
N ASP A 6 7.06 28.51 -1.75
CA ASP A 6 5.75 27.97 -2.10
C ASP A 6 5.64 26.60 -1.45
N ASN A 7 4.73 26.48 -0.47
CA ASN A 7 4.39 25.19 0.11
C ASN A 7 3.80 24.31 -0.99
N VAL A 8 4.31 23.09 -1.12
CA VAL A 8 3.78 22.11 -2.05
C VAL A 8 2.83 21.19 -1.30
N ASP A 9 1.58 21.09 -1.77
CA ASP A 9 0.60 20.12 -1.29
C ASP A 9 0.83 18.75 -1.92
N ILE A 10 0.84 17.72 -1.08
CA ILE A 10 1.15 16.35 -1.46
C ILE A 10 0.07 15.43 -0.92
N PHE A 11 -0.40 14.54 -1.77
CA PHE A 11 -1.24 13.42 -1.39
C PHE A 11 -0.58 12.09 -1.77
N VAL A 12 -0.65 11.12 -0.87
CA VAL A 12 -0.28 9.72 -1.11
C VAL A 12 -1.35 8.81 -0.55
N SER A 13 -1.99 8.01 -1.41
CA SER A 13 -2.97 7.02 -0.95
C SER A 13 -2.28 5.89 -0.19
N GLY A 14 -3.04 5.19 0.64
CA GLY A 14 -2.69 3.83 1.02
C GLY A 14 -2.72 2.88 -0.17
N ARG A 15 -2.49 1.60 0.11
CA ARG A 15 -2.63 0.54 -0.89
C ARG A 15 -3.43 -0.64 -0.37
N LEU A 16 -3.95 -1.40 -1.30
CA LEU A 16 -4.45 -2.76 -1.09
C LEU A 16 -3.76 -3.70 -2.07
N CYS A 17 -3.30 -4.83 -1.54
CA CYS A 17 -2.96 -5.99 -2.34
C CYS A 17 -4.26 -6.70 -2.70
N LEU A 18 -4.67 -6.63 -3.97
CA LEU A 18 -5.83 -7.36 -4.46
C LEU A 18 -5.52 -8.86 -4.52
N PHE A 19 -4.34 -9.21 -5.05
CA PHE A 19 -3.85 -10.58 -5.18
C PHE A 19 -2.32 -10.63 -5.14
N GLY A 20 -1.77 -11.74 -4.66
CA GLY A 20 -0.33 -12.02 -4.76
C GLY A 20 0.48 -11.56 -3.56
N GLU A 21 -0.12 -11.61 -2.36
CA GLU A 21 0.58 -11.34 -1.11
C GLU A 21 1.83 -12.22 -0.97
N HIS A 22 2.88 -11.67 -0.35
CA HIS A 22 4.14 -12.36 -0.05
C HIS A 22 4.98 -12.81 -1.26
N THR A 23 4.48 -12.66 -2.48
CA THR A 23 5.20 -13.10 -3.68
C THR A 23 6.42 -12.24 -3.99
N ASP A 24 6.46 -11.00 -3.48
CA ASP A 24 7.53 -10.03 -3.71
C ASP A 24 8.83 -10.45 -3.04
N TRP A 25 8.82 -10.78 -1.74
CA TRP A 25 9.99 -11.32 -1.07
C TRP A 25 10.25 -12.78 -1.46
N ALA A 26 9.21 -13.57 -1.78
CA ALA A 26 9.40 -14.96 -2.21
C ALA A 26 10.19 -15.07 -3.52
N ALA A 27 10.03 -14.10 -4.42
CA ALA A 27 10.75 -14.01 -5.68
C ALA A 27 12.27 -13.78 -5.50
N GLU A 28 12.70 -13.20 -4.37
CA GLU A 28 14.13 -12.95 -4.08
C GLU A 28 14.94 -14.24 -3.95
N TYR A 29 14.29 -15.34 -3.54
CA TYR A 29 14.91 -16.66 -3.49
C TYR A 29 15.16 -17.26 -4.89
N GLY A 30 14.52 -16.74 -5.95
CA GLY A 30 14.75 -17.13 -7.33
C GLY A 30 14.14 -18.48 -7.76
N MET A 31 13.27 -19.08 -6.94
CA MET A 31 12.59 -20.34 -7.28
C MET A 31 11.40 -20.12 -8.23
N ASN A 32 10.66 -19.03 -8.04
CA ASN A 32 9.53 -18.62 -8.87
C ASN A 32 9.59 -17.11 -9.08
N ARG A 33 8.94 -16.62 -10.13
CA ARG A 33 8.63 -15.18 -10.25
C ARG A 33 7.51 -14.83 -9.29
N GLY A 34 7.54 -13.62 -8.76
CA GLY A 34 6.48 -13.07 -7.94
C GLY A 34 5.53 -12.24 -8.79
N PHE A 35 4.24 -12.33 -8.54
CA PHE A 35 3.22 -11.54 -9.23
C PHE A 35 2.27 -10.97 -8.18
N CYS A 36 2.03 -9.67 -8.23
CA CYS A 36 1.09 -9.02 -7.34
C CYS A 36 0.25 -7.99 -8.09
N MET A 37 -1.05 -7.97 -7.81
CA MET A 37 -1.97 -6.95 -8.28
C MET A 37 -2.34 -6.03 -7.13
N VAL A 38 -2.04 -4.74 -7.24
CA VAL A 38 -2.30 -3.74 -6.19
C VAL A 38 -3.12 -2.56 -6.72
N THR A 39 -3.84 -1.90 -5.83
CA THR A 39 -4.54 -0.64 -6.12
C THR A 39 -4.43 0.32 -4.92
N GLY A 40 -4.57 1.62 -5.15
CA GLY A 40 -4.61 2.63 -4.09
C GLY A 40 -5.97 2.73 -3.42
N THR A 41 -5.97 3.10 -2.14
CA THR A 41 -7.19 3.41 -1.40
C THR A 41 -7.66 4.85 -1.66
N ASP A 42 -8.90 5.19 -1.28
CA ASP A 42 -9.33 6.60 -1.23
C ASP A 42 -8.66 7.35 -0.07
N GLN A 43 -8.35 6.61 0.99
CA GLN A 43 -7.68 7.09 2.17
C GLN A 43 -6.17 7.19 1.94
N GLY A 44 -5.51 8.13 2.62
CA GLY A 44 -4.09 8.39 2.47
C GLY A 44 -3.53 9.39 3.47
N LEU A 45 -2.44 10.00 3.04
CA LEU A 45 -1.70 11.02 3.76
C LEU A 45 -1.76 12.32 2.96
N HIS A 46 -2.14 13.40 3.63
CA HIS A 46 -1.97 14.74 3.10
C HIS A 46 -0.82 15.43 3.83
N ALA A 47 0.04 16.11 3.07
CA ALA A 47 1.13 16.88 3.65
C ALA A 47 1.40 18.16 2.85
N THR A 48 2.02 19.10 3.54
CA THR A 48 2.66 20.27 2.94
C THR A 48 4.16 20.12 3.09
N ALA A 49 4.93 20.42 2.06
CA ALA A 49 6.39 20.41 2.12
C ALA A 49 6.98 21.72 1.58
N ARG A 50 8.12 22.12 2.14
CA ARG A 50 8.91 23.26 1.67
C ARG A 50 10.40 23.03 1.91
N LEU A 51 11.22 23.78 1.18
CA LEU A 51 12.67 23.74 1.33
C LEU A 51 13.11 24.21 2.72
N SER A 52 14.15 23.59 3.26
CA SER A 52 14.71 23.86 4.58
C SER A 52 16.20 23.49 4.63
N ASP A 53 16.97 24.10 5.53
CA ASP A 53 18.37 23.72 5.77
C ASP A 53 18.49 22.42 6.59
N HIS A 54 17.37 22.03 7.22
CA HIS A 54 17.22 20.79 7.99
C HIS A 54 16.19 19.87 7.34
N PHE A 55 16.24 18.58 7.68
CA PHE A 55 15.12 17.68 7.42
C PHE A 55 14.24 17.56 8.66
N SER A 56 12.98 17.95 8.55
CA SER A 56 11.99 17.81 9.60
C SER A 56 10.70 17.20 9.09
N VAL A 57 10.10 16.36 9.94
CA VAL A 57 8.78 15.78 9.71
C VAL A 57 7.94 16.01 10.95
N GLU A 58 6.77 16.62 10.77
CA GLU A 58 5.77 16.83 11.82
C GLU A 58 4.45 16.15 11.44
N THR A 59 3.78 15.51 12.40
CA THR A 59 2.41 15.01 12.25
C THR A 59 1.57 15.31 13.49
N LEU A 60 0.25 15.39 13.30
CA LEU A 60 -0.71 15.35 14.41
C LEU A 60 -0.94 13.89 14.81
N LEU A 61 -0.83 13.61 16.11
CA LEU A 61 -1.12 12.28 16.62
C LEU A 61 -2.64 12.02 16.60
N PRO A 62 -3.08 10.91 16.00
CA PRO A 62 -4.47 10.50 16.14
C PRO A 62 -4.77 9.99 17.56
N ASP A 63 -6.04 10.03 17.97
CA ASP A 63 -6.55 9.33 19.15
C ASP A 63 -6.73 7.83 18.83
N SER A 64 -7.26 7.07 19.80
CA SER A 64 -7.60 5.65 19.61
C SER A 64 -8.58 5.42 18.46
N ASP A 65 -9.33 6.45 18.08
CA ASP A 65 -10.28 6.42 16.99
C ASP A 65 -9.76 7.00 15.67
N GLY A 66 -8.48 7.35 15.57
CA GLY A 66 -7.90 7.93 14.36
C GLY A 66 -8.14 9.43 14.20
N ARG A 67 -8.75 10.13 15.17
CA ARG A 67 -9.07 11.56 15.08
C ARG A 67 -7.91 12.42 15.56
N PRO A 68 -7.66 13.60 14.96
CA PRO A 68 -6.56 14.47 15.40
C PRO A 68 -6.71 14.91 16.86
N THR A 69 -5.71 14.64 17.70
CA THR A 69 -5.73 14.99 19.14
C THR A 69 -5.16 16.39 19.45
N GLY A 70 -4.74 17.13 18.43
CA GLY A 70 -3.96 18.37 18.60
C GLY A 70 -2.53 18.16 19.11
N ARG A 71 -2.19 16.98 19.65
CA ARG A 71 -0.82 16.62 20.03
C ARG A 71 0.02 16.44 18.77
N LYS A 72 1.22 17.00 18.79
CA LYS A 72 2.18 16.90 17.69
C LYS A 72 3.28 15.91 18.02
N ARG A 73 3.74 15.20 17.00
CA ARG A 73 5.04 14.51 17.01
C ARG A 73 5.89 15.12 15.90
N LYS A 74 7.14 15.45 16.23
CA LYS A 74 8.09 16.04 15.29
C LYS A 74 9.45 15.38 15.45
N MET A 75 10.10 15.13 14.33
CA MET A 75 11.53 14.85 14.23
C MET A 75 12.18 15.98 13.44
N SER A 76 13.41 16.33 13.79
CA SER A 76 14.24 17.27 13.05
C SER A 76 15.69 16.81 13.14
N CYS A 77 16.38 16.70 12.01
CA CYS A 77 17.80 16.37 11.94
C CYS A 77 18.53 17.32 10.98
N PRO A 78 19.83 17.58 11.22
CA PRO A 78 20.66 18.27 10.23
C PRO A 78 20.65 17.53 8.89
N TRP A 79 20.71 18.26 7.78
CA TRP A 79 20.83 17.68 6.44
C TRP A 79 22.25 17.13 6.19
N GLN A 80 22.61 16.08 6.92
CA GLN A 80 23.93 15.42 6.91
C GLN A 80 23.74 13.90 6.86
N ALA A 81 24.55 13.21 6.06
CA ALA A 81 24.37 11.79 5.77
C ALA A 81 24.47 10.93 7.02
N GLU A 82 25.44 11.20 7.89
CA GLU A 82 25.66 10.47 9.14
C GLU A 82 24.44 10.60 10.07
N GLN A 83 23.92 11.83 10.23
CA GLN A 83 22.79 12.13 11.11
C GLN A 83 21.49 11.49 10.61
N LEU A 84 21.24 11.56 9.30
CA LEU A 84 20.08 10.91 8.67
C LEU A 84 20.13 9.39 8.82
N LEU A 85 21.33 8.80 8.65
CA LEU A 85 21.52 7.35 8.79
C LEU A 85 21.37 6.88 10.24
N GLU A 86 21.91 7.63 11.20
CA GLU A 86 21.74 7.36 12.64
C GLU A 86 20.26 7.37 13.01
N THR A 87 19.54 8.43 12.60
CA THR A 87 18.09 8.56 12.84
C THR A 87 17.28 7.44 12.16
N ALA A 88 17.68 7.00 10.96
CA ALA A 88 17.03 5.89 10.27
C ALA A 88 17.23 4.53 11.00
N LYS A 89 18.35 4.38 11.71
CA LYS A 89 18.71 3.16 12.44
C LYS A 89 18.19 3.13 13.88
N ASP A 90 17.78 4.27 14.44
CA ASP A 90 17.15 4.35 15.75
C ASP A 90 15.78 3.65 15.76
N GLU A 91 15.63 2.62 16.60
CA GLU A 91 14.40 1.84 16.72
C GLU A 91 13.30 2.56 17.50
N ASP A 92 13.66 3.54 18.33
CA ASP A 92 12.73 4.33 19.13
C ASP A 92 12.20 5.57 18.37
N GLU A 93 12.85 5.93 17.26
CA GLU A 93 12.41 7.02 16.39
C GLU A 93 11.25 6.58 15.48
N PHE A 94 10.14 7.29 15.60
CA PHE A 94 8.91 7.03 14.85
C PHE A 94 9.02 7.45 13.39
N PHE A 95 9.79 8.49 13.09
CA PHE A 95 10.02 8.98 11.74
C PHE A 95 11.28 8.40 11.09
N ARG A 96 11.83 7.30 11.62
CA ARG A 96 13.04 6.65 11.10
C ARG A 96 12.93 6.28 9.62
N TYR A 97 11.75 5.87 9.15
CA TYR A 97 11.47 5.63 7.73
C TYR A 97 11.68 6.87 6.88
N CYS A 98 11.21 8.02 7.35
CA CYS A 98 11.39 9.31 6.68
C CYS A 98 12.88 9.67 6.58
N ALA A 99 13.63 9.48 7.67
CA ALA A 99 15.08 9.72 7.70
C ALA A 99 15.83 8.80 6.71
N GLY A 100 15.41 7.54 6.60
CA GLY A 100 15.96 6.60 5.62
C GLY A 100 15.75 7.07 4.18
N VAL A 101 14.56 7.56 3.82
CA VAL A 101 14.29 8.10 2.47
C VAL A 101 15.08 9.38 2.22
N ALA A 102 15.13 10.28 3.21
CA ALA A 102 15.94 11.50 3.14
C ALA A 102 17.44 11.19 2.94
N TYR A 103 17.97 10.17 3.61
CA TYR A 103 19.33 9.69 3.41
C TYR A 103 19.58 9.25 1.96
N GLN A 104 18.64 8.49 1.37
CA GLN A 104 18.75 8.08 -0.04
C GLN A 104 18.70 9.28 -1.00
N MET A 105 17.82 10.25 -0.74
CA MET A 105 17.75 11.49 -1.53
C MET A 105 19.06 12.28 -1.48
N LEU A 106 19.67 12.41 -0.29
CA LEU A 106 20.97 13.08 -0.14
C LEU A 106 22.08 12.33 -0.88
N THR A 107 22.19 11.02 -0.66
CA THR A 107 23.37 10.25 -1.08
C THR A 107 23.33 9.77 -2.53
N GLN A 108 22.15 9.45 -3.07
CA GLN A 108 22.00 8.96 -4.45
C GLN A 108 21.64 10.07 -5.44
N HIS A 109 20.89 11.08 -5.01
CA HIS A 109 20.40 12.16 -5.88
C HIS A 109 21.11 13.50 -5.66
N GLY A 110 22.04 13.58 -4.71
CA GLY A 110 22.90 14.75 -4.50
C GLY A 110 22.12 16.01 -4.08
N ILE A 111 20.97 15.84 -3.44
CA ILE A 111 20.11 16.96 -3.04
C ILE A 111 20.80 17.80 -1.95
N THR A 112 20.94 19.10 -2.20
CA THR A 112 21.75 20.00 -1.35
C THR A 112 21.02 20.59 -0.15
N GLY A 113 19.69 20.47 -0.09
CA GLY A 113 18.86 21.02 0.99
C GLY A 113 17.85 20.02 1.52
N GLY A 114 17.54 20.13 2.82
CA GLY A 114 16.50 19.35 3.46
C GLY A 114 15.10 19.88 3.16
N LEU A 115 14.11 19.27 3.81
CA LEU A 115 12.70 19.68 3.72
C LEU A 115 12.08 19.80 5.10
N ASP A 116 11.18 20.77 5.25
CA ASP A 116 10.20 20.82 6.32
C ASP A 116 8.88 20.24 5.81
N ILE A 117 8.56 19.02 6.26
CA ILE A 117 7.37 18.28 5.87
C ILE A 117 6.39 18.26 7.04
N ARG A 118 5.15 18.67 6.78
CA ARG A 118 4.06 18.59 7.74
C ARG A 118 2.94 17.73 7.20
N ILE A 119 2.71 16.58 7.82
CA ILE A 119 1.55 15.72 7.57
C ILE A 119 0.34 16.37 8.25
N THR A 120 -0.59 16.87 7.45
CA THR A 120 -1.73 17.68 7.88
C THR A 120 -2.95 16.81 8.20
N SER A 121 -3.13 15.69 7.52
CA SER A 121 -4.16 14.69 7.81
C SER A 121 -3.76 13.29 7.39
N MET A 122 -4.38 12.31 8.05
CA MET A 122 -4.21 10.88 7.81
C MET A 122 -5.53 10.18 8.12
N ASP A 123 -6.14 9.58 7.12
CA ASP A 123 -7.37 8.78 7.25
C ASP A 123 -7.14 7.29 6.91
N LEU A 124 -5.87 6.90 6.77
CA LEU A 124 -5.42 5.54 6.55
C LEU A 124 -5.44 4.72 7.86
N PRO A 125 -6.01 3.50 7.90
CA PRO A 125 -5.93 2.64 9.08
C PRO A 125 -4.48 2.17 9.33
N LEU A 126 -3.84 2.73 10.35
CA LEU A 126 -2.44 2.47 10.69
C LEU A 126 -2.20 1.01 11.09
N ARG A 127 -1.08 0.43 10.60
CA ARG A 127 -0.57 -0.91 10.98
C ARG A 127 -1.49 -2.11 10.68
N LYS A 128 -2.44 -1.97 9.75
CA LYS A 128 -3.43 -3.02 9.44
C LYS A 128 -3.25 -3.71 8.08
N GLY A 129 -2.17 -3.44 7.35
CA GLY A 129 -1.91 -4.07 6.04
C GLY A 129 -2.30 -3.22 4.84
N VAL A 130 -2.49 -1.91 5.05
CA VAL A 130 -2.69 -0.90 4.00
C VAL A 130 -1.42 -0.06 3.71
N SER A 131 -0.27 -0.61 4.12
CA SER A 131 1.10 -0.10 3.86
C SER A 131 1.37 1.34 4.31
N SER A 132 1.06 1.64 5.58
CA SER A 132 1.27 2.95 6.19
C SER A 132 2.74 3.41 6.22
N SER A 133 3.72 2.50 6.39
CA SER A 133 5.15 2.84 6.34
C SER A 133 5.58 3.25 4.93
N ALA A 134 5.17 2.48 3.93
CA ALA A 134 5.46 2.80 2.55
C ALA A 134 4.76 4.07 2.05
N ALA A 135 3.52 4.33 2.46
CA ALA A 135 2.84 5.58 2.15
C ALA A 135 3.62 6.80 2.68
N VAL A 136 4.21 6.73 3.88
CA VAL A 136 5.05 7.82 4.38
C VAL A 136 6.40 7.91 3.66
N CYS A 137 7.02 6.78 3.31
CA CYS A 137 8.23 6.77 2.49
C CYS A 137 8.02 7.44 1.12
N ILE A 138 6.96 7.06 0.41
CA ILE A 138 6.58 7.66 -0.87
C ILE A 138 6.22 9.13 -0.71
N LEU A 139 5.58 9.52 0.39
CA LEU A 139 5.27 10.93 0.67
C LEU A 139 6.56 11.75 0.76
N VAL A 140 7.56 11.29 1.50
CA VAL A 140 8.86 11.96 1.59
C VAL A 140 9.54 12.01 0.22
N ALA A 141 9.56 10.90 -0.53
CA ALA A 141 10.17 10.87 -1.86
C ALA A 141 9.48 11.85 -2.84
N LYS A 142 8.14 11.88 -2.87
CA LYS A 142 7.36 12.83 -3.65
C LYS A 142 7.56 14.28 -3.21
N ALA A 143 7.80 14.51 -1.92
CA ALA A 143 8.09 15.85 -1.41
C ALA A 143 9.39 16.40 -1.99
N PHE A 144 10.45 15.58 -2.00
CA PHE A 144 11.72 15.95 -2.64
C PHE A 144 11.56 16.16 -4.14
N ASP A 145 10.91 15.23 -4.83
CA ASP A 145 10.67 15.37 -6.28
C ASP A 145 9.94 16.66 -6.62
N ALA A 146 8.87 16.99 -5.90
CA ALA A 146 8.04 18.15 -6.18
C ALA A 146 8.70 19.48 -5.76
N VAL A 147 9.31 19.55 -4.57
CA VAL A 147 9.96 20.78 -4.07
C VAL A 147 11.25 21.07 -4.85
N CYS A 148 12.06 20.04 -5.11
CA CYS A 148 13.33 20.19 -5.83
C CYS A 148 13.17 20.10 -7.36
N LYS A 149 11.96 19.82 -7.87
CA LYS A 149 11.62 19.71 -9.30
C LYS A 149 12.51 18.71 -10.05
N LEU A 150 12.68 17.53 -9.46
CA LEU A 150 13.61 16.51 -9.98
C LEU A 150 13.07 15.83 -11.24
N GLY A 151 11.75 15.67 -11.36
CA GLY A 151 11.11 15.06 -12.52
C GLY A 151 11.32 13.54 -12.57
N LEU A 152 11.42 12.90 -11.40
CA LEU A 152 11.63 11.47 -11.26
C LEU A 152 10.39 10.69 -11.71
N PHE A 153 10.61 9.57 -12.37
CA PHE A 153 9.55 8.64 -12.72
C PHE A 153 9.03 7.90 -11.48
N PRO A 154 7.76 7.43 -11.49
CA PRO A 154 7.18 6.73 -10.35
C PRO A 154 7.99 5.53 -9.85
N HIS A 155 8.62 4.77 -10.75
CA HIS A 155 9.44 3.61 -10.38
C HIS A 155 10.76 4.01 -9.68
N GLU A 156 11.33 5.17 -10.01
CA GLU A 156 12.53 5.69 -9.32
C GLU A 156 12.18 6.11 -7.89
N LEU A 157 11.06 6.83 -7.72
CA LEU A 157 10.54 7.18 -6.40
C LEU A 157 10.20 5.95 -5.55
N MET A 158 9.69 4.91 -6.20
CA MET A 158 9.41 3.63 -5.58
C MET A 158 10.68 2.94 -5.05
N GLU A 159 11.77 2.96 -5.84
CA GLU A 159 13.05 2.39 -5.43
C GLU A 159 13.68 3.20 -4.28
N ILE A 160 13.67 4.54 -4.35
CA ILE A 160 14.19 5.40 -3.28
C ILE A 160 13.44 5.15 -1.96
N ALA A 161 12.11 5.07 -2.02
CA ALA A 161 11.29 4.76 -0.85
C ALA A 161 11.57 3.37 -0.28
N TYR A 162 11.74 2.36 -1.15
CA TYR A 162 12.11 1.00 -0.75
C TYR A 162 13.48 0.94 -0.08
N LEU A 163 14.50 1.53 -0.69
CA LEU A 163 15.87 1.56 -0.15
C LEU A 163 15.93 2.34 1.16
N GLY A 164 15.16 3.42 1.28
CA GLY A 164 15.03 4.17 2.52
C GLY A 164 14.39 3.35 3.65
N GLU A 165 13.31 2.62 3.35
CA GLU A 165 12.66 1.73 4.31
C GLU A 165 13.55 0.55 4.72
N LYS A 166 14.37 0.01 3.82
CA LYS A 166 15.30 -1.08 4.14
C LYS A 166 16.38 -0.69 5.16
N LEU A 167 16.77 0.58 5.21
CA LEU A 167 17.74 1.07 6.20
C LEU A 167 17.25 0.95 7.65
N THR A 168 15.94 0.83 7.87
CA THR A 168 15.35 0.70 9.20
C THR A 168 15.28 -0.76 9.69
N GLY A 169 15.84 -1.71 8.94
CA GLY A 169 15.71 -3.14 9.22
C GLY A 169 14.39 -3.76 8.77
N SER A 170 13.59 -3.05 7.96
CA SER A 170 12.30 -3.56 7.47
C SER A 170 12.44 -4.84 6.63
N GLN A 171 11.66 -5.85 6.98
CA GLN A 171 11.56 -7.11 6.23
C GLN A 171 10.50 -7.07 5.12
N CYS A 172 9.79 -5.95 4.94
CA CYS A 172 8.83 -5.79 3.85
C CYS A 172 9.53 -5.89 2.50
N GLY A 173 8.83 -6.45 1.51
CA GLY A 173 9.31 -6.48 0.14
C GLY A 173 8.94 -5.20 -0.62
N ARG A 174 9.18 -5.23 -1.93
CA ARG A 174 9.06 -4.06 -2.82
C ARG A 174 7.62 -3.71 -3.18
N MET A 175 6.65 -4.60 -2.93
CA MET A 175 5.25 -4.38 -3.28
C MET A 175 4.69 -3.11 -2.64
N ASP A 176 5.05 -2.84 -1.39
CA ASP A 176 4.42 -1.81 -0.56
C ASP A 176 4.64 -0.37 -1.05
N GLN A 177 5.59 -0.14 -1.97
CA GLN A 177 5.93 1.19 -2.50
C GLN A 177 5.18 1.62 -3.77
N ALA A 178 4.61 0.68 -4.52
CA ALA A 178 3.64 0.97 -5.59
C ALA A 178 2.41 1.84 -5.22
N CYS A 179 2.28 2.41 -4.01
CA CYS A 179 1.15 3.24 -3.59
C CYS A 179 1.23 4.60 -4.30
N ILE A 180 2.41 4.90 -4.84
CA ILE A 180 2.64 6.00 -5.77
C ILE A 180 1.74 5.98 -7.00
N TYR A 181 1.28 4.81 -7.45
CA TYR A 181 0.38 4.69 -8.60
C TYR A 181 -1.07 5.09 -8.27
N GLY A 182 -1.36 5.38 -6.98
CA GLY A 182 -2.66 5.83 -6.54
C GLY A 182 -3.76 4.87 -6.94
N LYS A 183 -4.86 5.43 -7.46
CA LYS A 183 -6.04 4.68 -7.88
C LYS A 183 -5.89 3.84 -9.13
N THR A 184 -4.77 3.94 -9.84
CA THR A 184 -4.51 3.09 -11.01
C THR A 184 -4.07 1.71 -10.53
N PRO A 185 -4.85 0.65 -10.78
CA PRO A 185 -4.42 -0.69 -10.41
C PRO A 185 -3.19 -1.07 -11.25
N VAL A 186 -2.22 -1.73 -10.64
CA VAL A 186 -1.00 -2.16 -11.33
C VAL A 186 -0.70 -3.63 -11.04
N LEU A 187 -0.23 -4.32 -12.08
CA LEU A 187 0.43 -5.61 -11.98
C LEU A 187 1.92 -5.38 -11.76
N LEU A 188 2.44 -5.90 -10.66
CA LEU A 188 3.85 -5.93 -10.31
C LEU A 188 4.39 -7.33 -10.60
N THR A 189 5.51 -7.40 -11.30
CA THR A 189 6.26 -8.64 -11.46
C THR A 189 7.64 -8.53 -10.83
N PHE A 190 7.96 -9.48 -9.97
CA PHE A 190 9.22 -9.59 -9.25
C PHE A 190 10.02 -10.78 -9.78
N GLN A 191 11.32 -10.58 -9.92
CA GLN A 191 12.27 -11.63 -10.26
C GLN A 191 13.60 -11.34 -9.57
N LYS A 192 14.29 -12.40 -9.16
CA LYS A 192 15.61 -12.29 -8.54
C LYS A 192 16.55 -11.47 -9.43
N SER A 193 17.20 -10.47 -8.82
CA SER A 193 18.21 -9.64 -9.47
C SER A 193 17.72 -8.94 -10.74
N SER A 194 16.42 -8.61 -10.81
CA SER A 194 15.81 -7.85 -11.91
C SER A 194 15.04 -6.65 -11.36
N ASP A 195 14.93 -5.60 -12.18
CA ASP A 195 14.05 -4.47 -11.86
C ASP A 195 12.59 -4.93 -11.82
N ILE A 196 11.81 -4.25 -11.00
CA ILE A 196 10.39 -4.52 -10.86
C ILE A 196 9.71 -4.07 -12.15
N ARG A 197 9.04 -5.00 -12.82
CA ARG A 197 8.19 -4.65 -13.94
C ARG A 197 6.83 -4.21 -13.42
N VAL A 198 6.39 -3.03 -13.84
CA VAL A 198 5.08 -2.45 -13.48
C VAL A 198 4.24 -2.31 -14.73
N GLU A 199 3.02 -2.83 -14.69
CA GLU A 199 2.07 -2.74 -15.80
C GLU A 199 0.74 -2.19 -15.28
N PRO A 200 0.29 -1.02 -15.77
CA PRO A 200 -1.04 -0.52 -15.42
C PRO A 200 -2.11 -1.47 -15.94
N ILE A 201 -3.15 -1.66 -15.12
CA ILE A 201 -4.34 -2.43 -15.49
C ILE A 201 -5.46 -1.43 -15.70
N PHE A 202 -6.18 -1.59 -16.81
CA PHE A 202 -7.31 -0.76 -17.18
C PHE A 202 -8.59 -1.59 -16.97
N PRO A 203 -9.34 -1.36 -15.87
CA PRO A 203 -10.55 -2.14 -15.60
C PRO A 203 -11.57 -1.99 -16.73
N GLY A 204 -12.23 -3.08 -17.13
CA GLY A 204 -13.26 -3.07 -18.18
C GLY A 204 -14.59 -2.46 -17.74
N GLY A 205 -14.75 -2.23 -16.44
CA GLY A 205 -15.92 -1.66 -15.79
C GLY A 205 -15.60 -1.27 -14.35
N GLU A 206 -16.55 -0.62 -13.69
CA GLU A 206 -16.44 -0.30 -12.27
C GLU A 206 -16.65 -1.56 -11.43
N ILE A 207 -15.80 -1.75 -10.42
CA ILE A 207 -15.93 -2.84 -9.44
C ILE A 207 -16.06 -2.21 -8.06
N ASP A 208 -17.24 -2.40 -7.45
CA ASP A 208 -17.53 -1.97 -6.09
C ASP A 208 -16.90 -2.92 -5.08
N MET A 209 -15.98 -2.39 -4.30
CA MET A 209 -15.26 -3.10 -3.27
C MET A 209 -15.34 -2.36 -1.94
N PHE A 210 -14.97 -3.04 -0.88
CA PHE A 210 -14.70 -2.41 0.41
C PHE A 210 -13.68 -3.23 1.15
N PHE A 211 -13.02 -2.60 2.11
CA PHE A 211 -12.10 -3.26 3.03
C PHE A 211 -12.47 -2.95 4.47
N VAL A 212 -12.07 -3.84 5.36
CA VAL A 212 -12.48 -3.87 6.76
C VAL A 212 -11.25 -3.99 7.63
N ASP A 213 -11.00 -3.01 8.49
CA ASP A 213 -10.11 -3.21 9.64
C ASP A 213 -10.84 -4.14 10.62
N LEU A 214 -10.30 -5.34 10.80
CA LEU A 214 -10.91 -6.38 11.63
C LEU A 214 -10.80 -6.07 13.12
N ALA A 215 -10.06 -5.02 13.51
CA ALA A 215 -9.78 -4.63 14.89
C ALA A 215 -9.09 -5.73 15.73
N GLY A 216 -8.53 -6.75 15.06
CA GLY A 216 -7.75 -7.79 15.70
C GLY A 216 -6.26 -7.43 15.85
N LYS A 217 -5.49 -8.41 16.30
CA LYS A 217 -4.06 -8.28 16.54
C LYS A 217 -3.31 -9.30 15.69
N LYS A 218 -2.17 -8.87 15.17
CA LYS A 218 -1.19 -9.72 14.49
C LYS A 218 0.19 -9.10 14.64
N ASP A 219 1.21 -9.94 14.61
CA ASP A 219 2.60 -9.55 14.54
C ASP A 219 3.12 -9.80 13.12
N THR A 220 3.16 -8.73 12.32
CA THR A 220 3.65 -8.78 10.94
C THR A 220 5.12 -9.22 10.87
N VAL A 221 5.95 -8.82 11.84
CA VAL A 221 7.38 -9.18 11.86
C VAL A 221 7.52 -10.67 12.11
N LYS A 222 6.77 -11.21 13.08
CA LYS A 222 6.73 -12.66 13.33
C LYS A 222 6.21 -13.43 12.10
N ILE A 223 5.13 -12.98 11.47
CA ILE A 223 4.59 -13.63 10.26
C ILE A 223 5.65 -13.70 9.16
N LEU A 224 6.30 -12.57 8.85
CA LEU A 224 7.33 -12.53 7.80
C LEU A 224 8.52 -13.43 8.14
N GLY A 225 9.01 -13.37 9.39
CA GLY A 225 10.11 -14.22 9.85
C GLY A 225 9.78 -15.70 9.78
N ASP A 226 8.60 -16.11 10.25
CA ASP A 226 8.14 -17.50 10.21
C ASP A 226 8.04 -18.02 8.76
N LEU A 227 7.41 -17.25 7.86
CA LEU A 227 7.22 -17.64 6.46
C LEU A 227 8.55 -17.70 5.69
N GLN A 228 9.44 -16.70 5.85
CA GLN A 228 10.74 -16.67 5.19
C GLN A 228 11.63 -17.83 5.64
N ASN A 229 11.63 -18.14 6.95
CA ASN A 229 12.37 -19.29 7.51
C ASN A 229 11.83 -20.63 6.99
N ALA A 230 10.52 -20.74 6.76
CA ALA A 230 9.89 -21.95 6.25
C ALA A 230 10.06 -22.12 4.72
N TYR A 231 10.14 -21.02 3.96
CA TYR A 231 9.98 -21.02 2.50
C TYR A 231 10.87 -22.04 1.76
N LEU A 232 12.18 -22.02 2.00
CA LEU A 232 13.13 -22.88 1.28
C LEU A 232 12.97 -24.38 1.58
N ARG A 233 12.31 -24.74 2.68
CA ARG A 233 12.18 -26.13 3.16
C ARG A 233 10.84 -26.76 2.81
N ASN A 234 9.89 -25.99 2.28
CA ASN A 234 8.49 -26.38 2.22
C ASN A 234 7.91 -26.20 0.80
N LYS A 235 7.74 -27.32 0.08
CA LYS A 235 7.14 -27.32 -1.27
C LYS A 235 5.71 -26.75 -1.31
N PRO A 236 4.80 -27.04 -0.35
CA PRO A 236 3.45 -26.45 -0.38
C PRO A 236 3.48 -24.93 -0.34
N LEU A 237 4.33 -24.34 0.52
CA LEU A 237 4.51 -22.90 0.61
C LEU A 237 5.11 -22.30 -0.68
N GLN A 238 6.09 -22.98 -1.29
CA GLN A 238 6.67 -22.58 -2.58
C GLN A 238 5.64 -22.61 -3.71
N GLN A 239 4.76 -23.62 -3.74
CA GLN A 239 3.69 -23.71 -4.74
C GLN A 239 2.63 -22.65 -4.51
N ALA A 240 2.24 -22.41 -3.25
CA ALA A 240 1.26 -21.42 -2.87
C ALA A 240 1.66 -20.00 -3.26
N LEU A 241 2.91 -19.61 -2.99
CA LEU A 241 3.45 -18.28 -3.32
C LEU A 241 4.06 -18.19 -4.73
N GLY A 242 4.19 -19.31 -5.42
CA GLY A 242 4.68 -19.40 -6.79
C GLY A 242 3.54 -19.64 -7.78
N VAL A 243 3.53 -20.82 -8.38
CA VAL A 243 2.63 -21.18 -9.49
C VAL A 243 1.13 -21.02 -9.18
N ASN A 244 0.70 -21.27 -7.94
CA ASN A 244 -0.72 -21.09 -7.57
C ASN A 244 -1.09 -19.61 -7.53
N SER A 245 -0.25 -18.79 -6.91
CA SER A 245 -0.43 -17.34 -6.86
C SER A 245 -0.38 -16.72 -8.27
N GLU A 246 0.58 -17.13 -9.10
CA GLU A 246 0.68 -16.65 -10.49
C GLU A 246 -0.61 -16.93 -11.27
N ARG A 247 -1.15 -18.15 -11.18
CA ARG A 247 -2.41 -18.49 -11.85
C ARG A 247 -3.56 -17.59 -11.40
N LEU A 248 -3.71 -17.40 -10.09
CA LEU A 248 -4.76 -16.57 -9.52
C LEU A 248 -4.62 -15.11 -9.96
N VAL A 249 -3.41 -14.55 -9.90
CA VAL A 249 -3.13 -13.16 -10.32
C VAL A 249 -3.41 -12.96 -11.80
N ARG A 250 -3.03 -13.91 -12.67
CA ARG A 250 -3.33 -13.83 -14.11
C ARG A 250 -4.83 -13.89 -14.39
N GLN A 251 -5.56 -14.78 -13.72
CA GLN A 251 -7.02 -14.85 -13.84
C GLN A 251 -7.68 -13.57 -13.32
N ALA A 252 -7.19 -13.02 -12.21
CA ALA A 252 -7.68 -11.76 -11.64
C ALA A 252 -7.39 -10.56 -12.55
N TYR A 253 -6.24 -10.52 -13.21
CA TYR A 253 -5.90 -9.51 -14.23
C TYR A 253 -6.94 -9.52 -15.37
N HIS A 254 -7.29 -10.71 -15.87
CA HIS A 254 -8.32 -10.84 -16.92
C HIS A 254 -9.72 -10.47 -16.41
N ALA A 255 -10.10 -10.90 -15.21
CA ALA A 255 -11.39 -10.54 -14.60
C ALA A 255 -11.52 -9.02 -14.44
N LEU A 256 -10.47 -8.36 -13.93
CA LEU A 256 -10.42 -6.91 -13.77
C LEU A 256 -10.50 -6.19 -15.13
N GLY A 257 -9.70 -6.62 -16.11
CA GLY A 257 -9.71 -6.08 -17.47
C GLY A 257 -11.04 -6.26 -18.20
N ALA A 258 -11.84 -7.27 -17.84
CA ALA A 258 -13.19 -7.48 -18.35
C ALA A 258 -14.29 -6.78 -17.52
N GLY A 259 -13.95 -6.15 -16.39
CA GLY A 259 -14.94 -5.59 -15.46
C GLY A 259 -15.80 -6.65 -14.76
N ASN A 260 -15.31 -7.90 -14.68
CA ASN A 260 -16.06 -9.02 -14.13
C ASN A 260 -15.84 -9.13 -12.62
N ALA A 261 -16.69 -8.42 -11.87
CA ALA A 261 -16.67 -8.42 -10.41
C ALA A 261 -16.96 -9.80 -9.79
N GLU A 262 -17.82 -10.60 -10.42
CA GLU A 262 -18.17 -11.95 -9.93
C GLU A 262 -16.97 -12.88 -9.97
N ASP A 263 -16.28 -12.96 -11.10
CA ASP A 263 -15.05 -13.77 -11.21
C ASP A 263 -13.95 -13.25 -10.28
N LEU A 264 -13.80 -11.94 -10.13
CA LEU A 264 -12.82 -11.37 -9.21
C LEU A 264 -13.10 -11.81 -7.77
N GLY A 265 -14.36 -11.74 -7.33
CA GLY A 265 -14.79 -12.19 -6.00
C GLY A 265 -14.58 -13.69 -5.79
N ARG A 266 -14.96 -14.52 -6.77
CA ARG A 266 -14.72 -15.98 -6.74
C ARG A 266 -13.23 -16.30 -6.60
N LEU A 267 -12.38 -15.59 -7.34
CA LEU A 267 -10.92 -15.74 -7.25
C LEU A 267 -10.37 -15.31 -5.88
N MET A 268 -10.96 -14.31 -5.22
CA MET A 268 -10.57 -13.95 -3.85
C MET A 268 -10.83 -15.08 -2.86
N VAL A 269 -11.98 -15.75 -2.96
CA VAL A 269 -12.30 -16.93 -2.13
C VAL A 269 -11.28 -18.04 -2.37
N GLU A 270 -10.94 -18.31 -3.62
CA GLU A 270 -9.93 -19.32 -3.98
C GLU A 270 -8.53 -18.95 -3.47
N ALA A 271 -8.15 -17.67 -3.57
CA ALA A 271 -6.89 -17.16 -3.05
C ALA A 271 -6.82 -17.29 -1.52
N GLN A 272 -7.92 -17.01 -0.81
CA GLN A 272 -7.98 -17.19 0.64
C GLN A 272 -7.85 -18.68 1.01
N ALA A 273 -8.56 -19.58 0.34
CA ALA A 273 -8.46 -21.01 0.59
C ALA A 273 -7.03 -21.54 0.36
N ASN A 274 -6.36 -21.10 -0.71
CA ASN A 274 -4.95 -21.44 -0.94
C ASN A 274 -4.04 -20.89 0.17
N PHE A 275 -4.30 -19.69 0.68
CA PHE A 275 -3.56 -19.11 1.78
C PHE A 275 -3.76 -19.90 3.08
N ASP A 276 -4.99 -20.19 3.45
CA ASP A 276 -5.34 -20.90 4.68
C ASP A 276 -4.77 -22.32 4.69
N GLN A 277 -4.81 -23.00 3.56
CA GLN A 277 -4.34 -24.38 3.45
C GLN A 277 -2.81 -24.48 3.38
N ASN A 278 -2.16 -23.56 2.65
CA ASN A 278 -0.75 -23.74 2.26
C ASN A 278 0.21 -22.67 2.79
N VAL A 279 -0.27 -21.59 3.39
CA VAL A 279 0.55 -20.50 3.95
C VAL A 279 0.34 -20.34 5.45
N ALA A 280 -0.91 -20.25 5.89
CA ALA A 280 -1.26 -20.08 7.31
C ALA A 280 -0.62 -21.10 8.28
N PRO A 281 -0.43 -22.40 7.92
CA PRO A 281 0.16 -23.38 8.83
C PRO A 281 1.60 -23.08 9.26
N TYR A 282 2.30 -22.18 8.56
CA TYR A 282 3.68 -21.81 8.86
C TYR A 282 3.81 -20.67 9.88
N SER A 283 2.71 -19.98 10.23
CA SER A 283 2.66 -19.05 11.37
C SER A 283 1.31 -19.15 12.08
N PRO A 284 0.98 -20.32 12.66
CA PRO A 284 -0.38 -20.67 13.07
C PRO A 284 -0.94 -19.75 14.17
N GLU A 285 -0.10 -19.26 15.07
CA GLU A 285 -0.51 -18.33 16.13
C GLU A 285 -0.98 -16.97 15.58
N GLN A 286 -0.38 -16.53 14.47
CA GLN A 286 -0.65 -15.22 13.88
C GLN A 286 -1.67 -15.29 12.74
N LEU A 287 -1.76 -16.44 12.07
CA LEU A 287 -2.57 -16.64 10.86
C LEU A 287 -3.82 -17.50 11.09
N ALA A 288 -4.10 -17.95 12.33
CA ALA A 288 -5.38 -18.59 12.67
C ALA A 288 -6.60 -17.67 12.44
N SER A 289 -6.40 -16.35 12.50
CA SER A 289 -7.32 -15.29 12.03
C SER A 289 -8.82 -15.51 12.30
N PRO A 290 -9.25 -15.74 13.56
CA PRO A 290 -10.65 -16.05 13.85
C PRO A 290 -11.64 -14.96 13.43
N LEU A 291 -11.27 -13.68 13.52
CA LEU A 291 -12.16 -12.57 13.11
C LEU A 291 -12.29 -12.50 11.59
N LEU A 292 -11.19 -12.75 10.86
CA LEU A 292 -11.21 -12.87 9.41
C LEU A 292 -12.17 -13.99 8.99
N HIS A 293 -12.02 -15.19 9.56
CA HIS A 293 -12.85 -16.35 9.18
C HIS A 293 -14.31 -16.20 9.62
N GLU A 294 -14.58 -15.58 10.77
CA GLU A 294 -15.94 -15.25 11.18
C GLU A 294 -16.63 -14.34 10.16
N LEU A 295 -15.91 -13.33 9.65
CA LEU A 295 -16.43 -12.42 8.66
C LEU A 295 -16.64 -13.09 7.29
N LEU A 296 -15.66 -13.87 6.83
CA LEU A 296 -15.72 -14.60 5.56
C LEU A 296 -16.83 -15.67 5.55
N ALA A 297 -17.12 -16.30 6.68
CA ALA A 297 -18.17 -17.32 6.81
C ALA A 297 -19.58 -16.73 7.02
N ASN A 298 -19.72 -15.41 7.11
CA ASN A 298 -21.00 -14.76 7.39
C ASN A 298 -21.96 -14.85 6.19
N LYS A 299 -23.07 -15.58 6.36
CA LYS A 299 -24.08 -15.81 5.31
C LYS A 299 -24.78 -14.54 4.82
N GLU A 300 -25.01 -13.58 5.71
CA GLU A 300 -25.61 -12.29 5.34
C GLU A 300 -24.64 -11.50 4.44
N LEU A 301 -23.35 -11.52 4.79
CA LEU A 301 -22.31 -10.89 3.97
C LEU A 301 -22.15 -11.57 2.61
N ALA A 302 -22.19 -12.89 2.56
CA ALA A 302 -22.11 -13.68 1.33
C ALA A 302 -23.27 -13.39 0.37
N ALA A 303 -24.43 -12.98 0.87
CA ALA A 303 -25.55 -12.58 0.02
C ALA A 303 -25.28 -11.26 -0.72
N MET A 304 -24.47 -10.36 -0.13
CA MET A 304 -24.18 -9.01 -0.65
C MET A 304 -22.85 -8.91 -1.42
N THR A 305 -22.04 -9.97 -1.41
CA THR A 305 -20.69 -9.99 -1.98
C THR A 305 -20.51 -11.17 -2.94
N PHE A 306 -19.55 -11.04 -3.86
CA PHE A 306 -19.09 -12.15 -4.72
C PHE A 306 -17.96 -12.95 -4.07
N GLY A 307 -17.26 -12.36 -3.10
CA GLY A 307 -16.20 -13.02 -2.35
C GLY A 307 -15.31 -12.03 -1.61
N GLY A 308 -14.39 -12.57 -0.82
CA GLY A 308 -13.43 -11.77 -0.04
C GLY A 308 -12.24 -12.58 0.46
N LYS A 309 -11.22 -11.88 0.95
CA LYS A 309 -9.97 -12.42 1.47
C LYS A 309 -9.33 -11.46 2.47
N GLY A 310 -8.39 -11.92 3.28
CA GLY A 310 -7.52 -11.03 4.07
C GLY A 310 -6.48 -10.33 3.19
N VAL A 311 -5.84 -9.28 3.71
CA VAL A 311 -4.95 -8.39 2.93
C VAL A 311 -3.55 -8.31 3.54
N GLY A 312 -2.54 -8.14 2.69
CA GLY A 312 -1.16 -7.89 3.10
C GLY A 312 -0.57 -9.12 3.78
N SER A 313 -0.11 -8.99 5.04
CA SER A 313 0.39 -10.15 5.77
C SER A 313 -0.70 -11.07 6.34
N GLN A 314 -1.97 -10.86 5.99
CA GLN A 314 -3.13 -11.62 6.49
C GLN A 314 -3.28 -11.49 8.01
N GLY A 315 -3.75 -12.51 8.73
CA GLY A 315 -4.10 -12.39 10.15
C GLY A 315 -5.42 -11.63 10.36
N ASP A 316 -5.74 -11.32 11.62
CA ASP A 316 -6.86 -10.41 11.96
C ASP A 316 -6.49 -8.93 11.77
N GLY A 317 -5.86 -8.61 10.62
CA GLY A 317 -5.49 -7.27 10.21
C GLY A 317 -6.60 -6.59 9.42
N THR A 318 -6.64 -6.87 8.12
CA THR A 318 -7.61 -6.30 7.18
C THR A 318 -8.20 -7.39 6.31
N ALA A 319 -9.50 -7.30 6.03
CA ALA A 319 -10.19 -8.07 4.99
C ALA A 319 -10.62 -7.16 3.83
N GLN A 320 -10.78 -7.70 2.65
CA GLN A 320 -11.37 -7.03 1.50
C GLN A 320 -12.44 -7.89 0.84
N PHE A 321 -13.42 -7.24 0.21
CA PHE A 321 -14.55 -7.90 -0.42
C PHE A 321 -14.90 -7.21 -1.74
N VAL A 322 -15.37 -8.02 -2.70
CA VAL A 322 -16.02 -7.54 -3.91
C VAL A 322 -17.53 -7.58 -3.67
N ALA A 323 -18.18 -6.42 -3.66
CA ALA A 323 -19.62 -6.30 -3.53
C ALA A 323 -20.32 -6.59 -4.87
N ARG A 324 -21.62 -6.89 -4.82
CA ARG A 324 -22.41 -7.09 -6.04
C ARG A 324 -22.62 -5.79 -6.83
N ASP A 325 -22.78 -4.70 -6.10
CA ASP A 325 -22.95 -3.34 -6.60
C ASP A 325 -22.74 -2.33 -5.44
N ALA A 326 -22.84 -1.04 -5.74
CA ALA A 326 -22.67 0.04 -4.78
C ALA A 326 -23.67 0.01 -3.61
N ASP A 327 -24.92 -0.40 -3.83
CA ASP A 327 -25.96 -0.47 -2.79
C ASP A 327 -25.69 -1.65 -1.85
N GLN A 328 -25.32 -2.80 -2.41
CA GLN A 328 -24.94 -3.99 -1.66
C GLN A 328 -23.64 -3.76 -0.88
N ARG A 329 -22.68 -2.99 -1.41
CA ARG A 329 -21.52 -2.53 -0.65
C ARG A 329 -21.93 -1.73 0.57
N ALA A 330 -22.79 -0.72 0.40
CA ALA A 330 -23.24 0.12 1.50
C ALA A 330 -24.01 -0.69 2.57
N ALA A 331 -24.86 -1.62 2.13
CA ALA A 331 -25.59 -2.54 3.00
C ALA A 331 -24.63 -3.47 3.77
N ALA A 332 -23.63 -4.04 3.10
CA ALA A 332 -22.62 -4.90 3.70
C ALA A 332 -21.81 -4.16 4.77
N MET A 333 -21.29 -2.98 4.46
CA MET A 333 -20.55 -2.16 5.41
C MET A 333 -21.39 -1.78 6.64
N LYS A 334 -22.65 -1.41 6.43
CA LYS A 334 -23.60 -1.10 7.51
C LYS A 334 -23.89 -2.32 8.39
N MET A 335 -24.07 -3.50 7.78
CA MET A 335 -24.27 -4.76 8.50
C MET A 335 -23.05 -5.09 9.36
N ILE A 336 -21.85 -4.98 8.80
CA ILE A 336 -20.59 -5.24 9.52
C ILE A 336 -20.44 -4.30 10.70
N CYS A 337 -20.57 -2.98 10.50
CA CYS A 337 -20.45 -2.02 11.60
C CYS A 337 -21.52 -2.20 12.69
N LYS A 338 -22.72 -2.71 12.34
CA LYS A 338 -23.76 -3.04 13.32
C LYS A 338 -23.44 -4.31 14.11
N LYS A 339 -22.96 -5.36 13.44
CA LYS A 339 -22.72 -6.68 14.05
C LYS A 339 -21.37 -6.76 14.76
N PHE A 340 -20.39 -6.01 14.28
CA PHE A 340 -19.02 -5.94 14.79
C PHE A 340 -18.64 -4.47 15.05
N PRO A 341 -19.10 -3.86 16.15
CA PRO A 341 -18.97 -2.41 16.39
C PRO A 341 -17.52 -1.89 16.42
N GLN A 342 -16.57 -2.77 16.71
CA GLN A 342 -15.14 -2.49 16.74
C GLN A 342 -14.49 -2.51 15.35
N MET A 343 -15.11 -3.15 14.35
CA MET A 343 -14.60 -3.16 12.97
C MET A 343 -14.93 -1.86 12.24
N ARG A 344 -14.05 -1.46 11.32
CA ARG A 344 -14.23 -0.25 10.51
C ARG A 344 -14.22 -0.61 9.05
N CYS A 345 -15.23 -0.16 8.32
CA CYS A 345 -15.34 -0.40 6.90
C CYS A 345 -14.98 0.85 6.09
N PHE A 346 -14.32 0.64 4.95
CA PHE A 346 -13.88 1.67 4.05
C PHE A 346 -14.32 1.32 2.62
N PRO A 347 -15.02 2.22 1.91
CA PRO A 347 -15.41 1.96 0.54
C PRO A 347 -14.17 2.01 -0.36
N LEU A 348 -14.20 1.23 -1.44
CA LEU A 348 -13.20 1.23 -2.49
C LEU A 348 -13.91 1.02 -3.83
N THR A 349 -13.70 1.90 -4.81
CA THR A 349 -14.10 1.63 -6.18
C THR A 349 -12.85 1.46 -7.03
N VAL A 350 -12.80 0.36 -7.78
CA VAL A 350 -11.77 0.12 -8.80
C VAL A 350 -12.42 0.37 -10.15
N SER A 351 -11.95 1.40 -10.85
CA SER A 351 -12.49 1.83 -12.14
C SER A 351 -11.38 2.38 -13.04
N LEU A 352 -11.73 2.72 -14.28
CA LEU A 352 -10.83 3.46 -15.16
C LEU A 352 -10.57 4.85 -14.56
N THR A 353 -9.37 5.05 -14.02
CA THR A 353 -8.91 6.38 -13.64
C THR A 353 -8.67 7.21 -14.90
N THR A 354 -9.59 8.13 -15.21
CA THR A 354 -9.28 9.21 -16.15
C THR A 354 -8.25 10.13 -15.50
N ASN A 355 -7.03 10.14 -16.02
CA ASN A 355 -5.98 11.05 -15.58
C ASN A 355 -6.52 12.51 -15.61
N PRO A 356 -6.48 13.30 -14.51
CA PRO A 356 -7.00 14.68 -14.49
C PRO A 356 -6.24 15.67 -15.38
N LYS A 357 -5.31 15.23 -16.25
CA LYS A 357 -4.50 16.08 -17.14
C LYS A 357 -4.63 15.72 -18.62
N SER A 358 -5.84 15.43 -19.09
CA SER A 358 -6.10 15.27 -20.53
C SER A 358 -7.32 16.05 -21.06
N SER A 359 -7.73 17.12 -20.38
CA SER A 359 -8.53 18.16 -21.04
C SER A 359 -7.62 18.94 -22.00
N SER A 360 -7.44 18.38 -23.19
CA SER A 360 -6.83 19.07 -24.32
C SER A 360 -7.53 20.42 -24.51
N ALA A 361 -6.76 21.49 -24.35
CA ALA A 361 -7.15 22.82 -24.75
C ALA A 361 -7.57 22.75 -26.23
N LYS A 362 -8.84 23.06 -26.52
CA LYS A 362 -9.31 23.30 -27.88
C LYS A 362 -8.46 24.45 -28.44
N CYS A 363 -7.48 24.10 -29.26
CA CYS A 363 -6.73 25.05 -30.08
C CYS A 363 -7.72 25.67 -31.06
N GLY A 364 -8.17 26.89 -30.77
CA GLY A 364 -8.98 27.69 -31.66
C GLY A 364 -8.13 28.13 -32.85
N VAL A 365 -8.29 27.45 -33.98
CA VAL A 365 -7.79 27.95 -35.26
C VAL A 365 -8.66 29.13 -35.66
N ARG A 366 -8.13 30.34 -35.45
CA ARG A 366 -8.61 31.54 -36.15
C ARG A 366 -8.17 31.43 -37.60
N SER A 367 -9.12 31.24 -38.51
CA SER A 367 -8.91 31.49 -39.93
C SER A 367 -8.77 32.99 -40.15
N ALA A 368 -7.61 33.39 -40.66
CA ALA A 368 -7.37 34.70 -41.25
C ALA A 368 -6.81 34.47 -42.66
N LYS A 369 -7.70 34.45 -43.65
CA LYS A 369 -7.62 35.15 -44.93
C LYS A 369 -8.84 34.81 -45.78
#